data_AF-A0A7W4WG70-F1
#
_entry.id   AF-A0A7W4WG70-F1
#
_cell.length_a   1.000
_cell.length_b   1.000
_cell.length_c   1.000
_cell.angle_alpha   90.00
_cell.angle_beta   90.00
_cell.angle_gamma   90.00
#
_symmetry.space_group_name_H-M   'P 1'
#
loop_
_entity.id
_entity.type
_entity.pdbx_description
1 polymer ?
#
loop_
_entity_poly.entity_id
_entity_poly.type
_entity_poly.pdbx_seq_one_letter_code
_entity_poly.pdbx_strand_id
1 'polypeptide(L)'
;MKKYYPLLAFLLVIAIASLYGLDHYRELRERQREQTALLLARCVNQGILSLFKLQANDWRARPDFYREQEEKLDAAVAQLPQQLLEGSPFAEWQAAVEICGKLTRHSNLQHRTIFRPLGQFASREMFAPTALKDRRAQGQRRRVIGKLQVSAQAAERYLEDLRTDIRNQVNSGGLSPESREKVRSEIDAQVLDYYRRGNFSPRQVNAHLERVARYYQLLAENPRGYTLRGGSLYFYDKNLRRKIDDLNSAILQGEAEFYANWQQILQHQQVRI
;
A
#
# COMPACT_ATOMS: atom_id res chain seq x y z
N MET A 1 2.98 -5.77 -76.23
CA MET A 1 2.90 -4.87 -75.06
C MET A 1 1.67 -5.11 -74.14
N LYS A 2 0.65 -5.92 -74.49
CA LYS A 2 -0.51 -6.16 -73.60
C LYS A 2 -0.32 -7.21 -72.47
N LYS A 3 0.78 -7.97 -72.47
CA LYS A 3 1.02 -9.08 -71.50
C LYS A 3 1.54 -8.64 -70.12
N TYR A 4 2.02 -7.40 -69.97
CA TYR A 4 2.56 -6.90 -68.70
C TYR A 4 1.53 -6.22 -67.81
N TYR A 5 0.40 -5.75 -68.37
CA TYR A 5 -0.69 -5.12 -67.60
C TYR A 5 -1.32 -6.00 -66.51
N PRO A 6 -1.60 -7.31 -66.73
CA PRO A 6 -2.12 -8.15 -65.65
C PRO A 6 -1.10 -8.34 -64.52
N LEU A 7 0.21 -8.34 -64.84
CA LEU A 7 1.28 -8.50 -63.87
C LEU A 7 1.50 -7.23 -63.05
N LEU A 8 1.41 -6.05 -63.69
CA LEU A 8 1.39 -4.75 -63.03
C LEU A 8 0.15 -4.57 -62.15
N ALA A 9 -1.03 -4.96 -62.61
CA ALA A 9 -2.26 -4.91 -61.82
C ALA A 9 -2.18 -5.84 -60.58
N PHE A 10 -1.62 -7.04 -60.73
CA PHE A 10 -1.41 -7.97 -59.62
C PHE A 10 -0.42 -7.44 -58.58
N LEU A 11 0.71 -6.84 -59.02
CA LEU A 11 1.65 -6.17 -58.12
C LEU A 11 1.00 -5.01 -57.37
N LEU A 12 0.12 -4.25 -58.04
CA LEU A 12 -0.58 -3.11 -57.44
C LEU A 12 -1.60 -3.58 -56.39
N VAL A 13 -2.33 -4.67 -56.64
CA VAL A 13 -3.23 -5.30 -55.65
C VAL A 13 -2.46 -5.86 -54.46
N ILE A 14 -1.32 -6.53 -54.68
CA ILE A 14 -0.46 -7.01 -53.58
C ILE A 14 0.07 -5.84 -52.77
N ALA A 15 0.50 -4.74 -53.41
CA ALA A 15 1.00 -3.56 -52.71
C ALA A 15 -0.10 -2.91 -51.84
N ILE A 16 -1.32 -2.76 -52.36
CA ILE A 16 -2.46 -2.24 -51.58
C ILE A 16 -2.81 -3.17 -50.42
N ALA A 17 -2.91 -4.48 -50.66
CA ALA A 17 -3.22 -5.45 -49.61
C ALA A 17 -2.14 -5.51 -48.52
N SER A 18 -0.86 -5.38 -48.91
CA SER A 18 0.27 -5.32 -47.98
C SER A 18 0.25 -4.05 -47.15
N LEU A 19 -0.02 -2.88 -47.76
CA LEU A 19 -0.13 -1.61 -47.05
C LEU A 19 -1.31 -1.63 -46.06
N TYR A 20 -2.48 -2.08 -46.51
CA TYR A 20 -3.66 -2.17 -45.67
C TYR A 20 -3.47 -3.16 -44.51
N GLY A 21 -2.89 -4.34 -44.79
CA GLY A 21 -2.57 -5.33 -43.75
C GLY A 21 -1.56 -4.81 -42.73
N LEU A 22 -0.59 -4.01 -43.17
CA LEU A 22 0.44 -3.45 -42.32
C LEU A 22 -0.11 -2.34 -41.41
N ASP A 23 -0.99 -1.47 -41.93
CA ASP A 23 -1.66 -0.44 -41.13
C ASP A 23 -2.66 -1.06 -40.14
N HIS A 24 -3.44 -2.05 -40.56
CA HIS A 24 -4.33 -2.77 -39.63
C HIS A 24 -3.55 -3.46 -38.50
N TYR A 25 -2.39 -4.04 -38.81
CA TYR A 25 -1.55 -4.68 -37.81
C TYR A 25 -0.90 -3.67 -36.85
N ARG A 26 -0.56 -2.47 -37.32
CA ARG A 26 -0.09 -1.37 -36.46
C ARG A 26 -1.18 -0.92 -35.50
N GLU A 27 -2.38 -0.69 -36.00
CA GLU A 27 -3.54 -0.26 -35.21
C GLU A 27 -3.90 -1.32 -34.15
N LEU A 28 -3.91 -2.60 -34.52
CA LEU A 28 -4.14 -3.69 -33.57
C LEU A 28 -3.10 -3.70 -32.45
N ARG A 29 -1.82 -3.53 -32.78
CA ARG A 29 -0.75 -3.46 -31.76
C ARG A 29 -0.83 -2.20 -30.90
N GLU A 30 -1.28 -1.08 -31.43
CA GLU A 30 -1.55 0.13 -30.60
C GLU A 30 -2.66 -0.13 -29.59
N ARG A 31 -3.81 -0.66 -30.04
CA ARG A 31 -4.92 -1.01 -29.14
C ARG A 31 -4.50 -2.00 -28.06
N GLN A 32 -3.75 -3.04 -28.42
CA GLN A 32 -3.23 -4.02 -27.46
C GLN A 32 -2.31 -3.38 -26.42
N ARG A 33 -1.46 -2.43 -26.83
CA ARG A 33 -0.58 -1.67 -25.93
C ARG A 33 -1.37 -0.77 -24.99
N GLU A 34 -2.39 -0.09 -25.50
CA GLU A 34 -3.28 0.77 -24.72
C GLU A 34 -4.04 -0.03 -23.66
N GLN A 35 -4.64 -1.17 -24.04
CA GLN A 35 -5.33 -2.04 -23.10
C GLN A 35 -4.40 -2.54 -21.99
N THR A 36 -3.18 -2.97 -22.36
CA THR A 36 -2.15 -3.42 -21.42
C THR A 36 -1.78 -2.32 -20.42
N ALA A 37 -1.55 -1.11 -20.92
CA ALA A 37 -1.25 0.06 -20.10
C ALA A 37 -2.40 0.43 -19.17
N LEU A 38 -3.63 0.45 -19.69
CA LEU A 38 -4.83 0.74 -18.93
C LEU A 38 -5.06 -0.27 -17.80
N LEU A 39 -4.88 -1.57 -18.06
CA LEU A 39 -5.00 -2.61 -17.03
C LEU A 39 -4.03 -2.36 -15.87
N LEU A 40 -2.76 -2.10 -16.18
CA LEU A 40 -1.74 -1.89 -15.15
C LEU A 40 -1.95 -0.57 -14.39
N ALA A 41 -2.34 0.51 -15.08
CA ALA A 41 -2.72 1.77 -14.43
C ALA A 41 -3.91 1.57 -13.46
N ARG A 42 -4.98 0.91 -13.91
CA ARG A 42 -6.15 0.61 -13.05
C ARG A 42 -5.76 -0.24 -11.85
N CYS A 43 -4.90 -1.24 -12.05
CA CYS A 43 -4.39 -2.11 -10.99
C CYS A 43 -3.63 -1.35 -9.90
N VAL A 44 -2.67 -0.52 -10.30
CA VAL A 44 -1.91 0.36 -9.38
C VAL A 44 -2.85 1.30 -8.63
N ASN A 45 -3.82 1.89 -9.33
CA ASN A 45 -4.79 2.79 -8.72
C ASN A 45 -5.65 2.08 -7.66
N GLN A 46 -6.07 0.82 -7.87
CA GLN A 46 -6.78 0.06 -6.84
C GLN A 46 -5.93 -0.14 -5.58
N GLY A 47 -4.63 -0.43 -5.73
CA GLY A 47 -3.70 -0.52 -4.60
C GLY A 47 -3.61 0.78 -3.80
N ILE A 48 -3.53 1.93 -4.48
CA ILE A 48 -3.54 3.25 -3.84
C ILE A 48 -4.88 3.54 -3.18
N LEU A 49 -6.01 3.27 -3.83
CA LEU A 49 -7.34 3.47 -3.24
C LEU A 49 -7.54 2.63 -1.97
N SER A 50 -7.01 1.40 -1.94
CA SER A 50 -6.98 0.57 -0.74
C SER A 50 -6.18 1.25 0.38
N LEU A 51 -5.00 1.82 0.09
CA LEU A 51 -4.24 2.62 1.06
C LEU A 51 -5.07 3.79 1.61
N PHE A 52 -5.79 4.53 0.76
CA PHE A 52 -6.62 5.66 1.21
C PHE A 52 -7.73 5.22 2.17
N LYS A 53 -8.32 4.04 1.95
CA LYS A 53 -9.30 3.48 2.89
C LYS A 53 -8.66 3.11 4.22
N LEU A 54 -7.45 2.52 4.18
CA LEU A 54 -6.71 2.15 5.38
C LEU A 54 -6.26 3.36 6.20
N GLN A 55 -5.76 4.41 5.55
CA GLN A 55 -5.34 5.63 6.25
C GLN A 55 -6.55 6.37 6.86
N ALA A 56 -7.74 6.26 6.27
CA ALA A 56 -8.97 6.86 6.80
C ALA A 56 -9.64 6.03 7.91
N ASN A 57 -9.09 4.86 8.25
CA ASN A 57 -9.70 3.96 9.25
C ASN A 57 -9.57 4.51 10.68
N ASP A 58 -10.62 4.30 11.49
CA ASP A 58 -10.51 4.37 12.93
C ASP A 58 -9.97 3.04 13.46
N TRP A 59 -8.67 3.02 13.73
CA TRP A 59 -7.95 1.82 14.17
C TRP A 59 -8.38 1.29 15.53
N ARG A 60 -9.00 2.12 16.39
CA ARG A 60 -9.56 1.64 17.65
C ARG A 60 -10.90 0.96 17.46
N ALA A 61 -11.73 1.50 16.57
CA ALA A 61 -13.03 0.91 16.25
C ALA A 61 -12.88 -0.37 15.41
N ARG A 62 -11.91 -0.40 14.49
CA ARG A 62 -11.72 -1.49 13.51
C ARG A 62 -10.24 -1.88 13.37
N PRO A 63 -9.64 -2.53 14.37
CA PRO A 63 -8.23 -2.91 14.35
C PRO A 63 -7.86 -3.91 13.24
N ASP A 64 -8.80 -4.76 12.82
CA ASP A 64 -8.57 -5.79 11.80
C ASP A 64 -8.97 -5.37 10.37
N PHE A 65 -9.27 -4.08 10.15
CA PHE A 65 -9.76 -3.58 8.86
C PHE A 65 -8.80 -3.83 7.69
N TYR A 66 -7.51 -3.99 7.96
CA TYR A 66 -6.51 -4.31 6.94
C TYR A 66 -6.79 -5.64 6.22
N ARG A 67 -7.37 -6.63 6.90
CA ARG A 67 -7.72 -7.93 6.28
C ARG A 67 -8.86 -7.79 5.29
N GLU A 68 -9.88 -7.02 5.66
CA GLU A 68 -11.02 -6.74 4.78
C GLU A 68 -10.57 -5.98 3.53
N GLN A 69 -9.64 -5.04 3.65
CA GLN A 69 -9.11 -4.33 2.47
C GLN A 69 -8.21 -5.21 1.60
N GLU A 70 -7.47 -6.16 2.17
CA GLU A 70 -6.71 -7.17 1.40
C GLU A 70 -7.64 -7.99 0.50
N GLU A 71 -8.71 -8.55 1.07
CA GLU A 71 -9.72 -9.32 0.33
C GLU A 71 -10.44 -8.46 -0.73
N LYS A 72 -10.80 -7.22 -0.39
CA LYS A 72 -11.46 -6.29 -1.32
C LYS A 72 -10.54 -5.89 -2.47
N LEU A 73 -9.26 -5.69 -2.21
CA LEU A 73 -8.29 -5.36 -3.25
C LEU A 73 -8.12 -6.54 -4.21
N ASP A 74 -7.93 -7.75 -3.69
CA ASP A 74 -7.79 -8.96 -4.49
C ASP A 74 -9.03 -9.19 -5.38
N ALA A 75 -10.23 -9.05 -4.81
CA ALA A 75 -11.48 -9.19 -5.54
C ALA A 75 -11.67 -8.12 -6.63
N ALA A 76 -11.36 -6.86 -6.33
CA ALA A 76 -11.46 -5.77 -7.30
C ALA A 76 -10.48 -5.97 -8.46
N VAL A 77 -9.24 -6.36 -8.18
CA VAL A 77 -8.22 -6.59 -9.20
C VAL A 77 -8.54 -7.81 -10.06
N ALA A 78 -9.03 -8.90 -9.47
CA ALA A 78 -9.36 -10.13 -10.21
C ALA A 78 -10.42 -9.91 -11.32
N GLN A 79 -11.27 -8.89 -11.17
CA GLN A 79 -12.30 -8.56 -12.16
C GLN A 79 -11.79 -7.67 -13.31
N LEU A 80 -10.71 -6.91 -13.09
CA LEU A 80 -10.20 -5.94 -14.08
C LEU A 80 -9.91 -6.57 -15.46
N PRO A 81 -9.29 -7.77 -15.57
CA PRO A 81 -9.00 -8.32 -16.88
C PRO A 81 -10.25 -8.60 -17.72
N GLN A 82 -11.33 -9.04 -17.09
CA GLN A 82 -12.58 -9.32 -17.82
C GLN A 82 -13.33 -8.04 -18.19
N GLN A 83 -13.19 -6.98 -17.40
CA GLN A 83 -13.86 -5.70 -17.62
C GLN A 83 -13.19 -4.84 -18.71
N LEU A 84 -11.88 -5.01 -18.91
CA LEU A 84 -11.07 -4.12 -19.76
C LEU A 84 -10.62 -4.75 -21.09
N LEU A 85 -10.61 -6.07 -21.21
CA LEU A 85 -10.21 -6.73 -22.45
C LEU A 85 -11.32 -6.61 -23.50
N GLU A 86 -11.00 -5.97 -24.61
CA GLU A 86 -11.81 -6.02 -25.84
C GLU A 86 -11.20 -7.06 -26.79
N GLY A 87 -11.97 -8.08 -27.14
CA GLY A 87 -11.53 -9.16 -28.04
C GLY A 87 -10.85 -10.32 -27.32
N SER A 88 -10.00 -11.04 -28.06
CA SER A 88 -9.33 -12.25 -27.55
C SER A 88 -8.04 -11.92 -26.78
N PRO A 89 -7.69 -12.68 -25.72
CA PRO A 89 -6.43 -12.50 -25.01
C PRO A 89 -5.21 -12.65 -25.93
N PHE A 90 -4.19 -11.82 -25.67
CA PHE A 90 -2.91 -11.84 -26.38
C PHE A 90 -1.74 -12.00 -25.39
N ALA A 91 -0.52 -12.25 -25.88
CA ALA A 91 0.62 -12.59 -25.03
C ALA A 91 0.94 -11.49 -24.00
N GLU A 92 0.98 -10.24 -24.43
CA GLU A 92 1.26 -9.11 -23.53
C GLU A 92 0.12 -8.86 -22.54
N TRP A 93 -1.13 -9.19 -22.90
CA TRP A 93 -2.26 -9.14 -21.98
C TRP A 93 -2.05 -10.09 -20.80
N GLN A 94 -1.66 -11.34 -21.08
CA GLN A 94 -1.38 -12.32 -20.02
C GLN A 94 -0.20 -11.88 -19.14
N ALA A 95 0.85 -11.32 -19.76
CA ALA A 95 1.95 -10.73 -19.00
C ALA A 95 1.49 -9.58 -18.11
N ALA A 96 0.60 -8.71 -18.58
CA ALA A 96 0.03 -7.61 -17.80
C ALA A 96 -0.85 -8.11 -16.65
N VAL A 97 -1.66 -9.15 -16.86
CA VAL A 97 -2.44 -9.80 -15.79
C VAL A 97 -1.51 -10.35 -14.70
N GLU A 98 -0.41 -11.00 -15.08
CA GLU A 98 0.58 -11.51 -14.13
C GLU A 98 1.27 -10.39 -13.34
N ILE A 99 1.71 -9.33 -14.02
CA ILE A 99 2.29 -8.13 -13.41
C ILE A 99 1.31 -7.51 -12.42
N CYS A 100 0.05 -7.34 -12.81
CA CYS A 100 -0.99 -6.79 -11.94
C CYS A 100 -1.20 -7.66 -10.69
N GLY A 101 -1.22 -8.99 -10.84
CA GLY A 101 -1.27 -9.91 -9.70
C GLY A 101 -0.07 -9.76 -8.75
N LYS A 102 1.15 -9.58 -9.28
CA LYS A 102 2.35 -9.33 -8.47
C LYS A 102 2.28 -7.99 -7.72
N LEU A 103 1.91 -6.91 -8.41
CA LEU A 103 1.77 -5.58 -7.82
C LEU A 103 0.69 -5.54 -6.73
N THR A 104 -0.39 -6.28 -6.91
CA THR A 104 -1.48 -6.40 -5.93
C THR A 104 -0.99 -7.11 -4.66
N ARG A 105 -0.30 -8.24 -4.80
CA ARG A 105 0.32 -8.94 -3.67
C ARG A 105 1.33 -8.07 -2.93
N HIS A 106 2.14 -7.30 -3.65
CA HIS A 106 3.10 -6.37 -3.05
C HIS A 106 2.40 -5.25 -2.28
N SER A 107 1.33 -4.67 -2.86
CA SER A 107 0.51 -3.67 -2.19
C SER A 107 -0.10 -4.22 -0.89
N ASN A 108 -0.71 -5.40 -0.93
CA ASN A 108 -1.26 -6.07 0.26
C ASN A 108 -0.18 -6.37 1.32
N LEU A 109 1.00 -6.82 0.89
CA LEU A 109 2.13 -7.03 1.80
C LEU A 109 2.56 -5.73 2.49
N GLN A 110 2.65 -4.64 1.74
CA GLN A 110 3.03 -3.33 2.25
C GLN A 110 1.96 -2.79 3.20
N HIS A 111 0.68 -2.84 2.82
CA HIS A 111 -0.46 -2.46 3.67
C HIS A 111 -0.46 -3.25 4.98
N ARG A 112 -0.28 -4.56 4.92
CA ARG A 112 -0.19 -5.41 6.12
C ARG A 112 1.04 -5.07 6.97
N THR A 113 2.16 -4.73 6.36
CA THR A 113 3.38 -4.33 7.09
C THR A 113 3.16 -3.02 7.84
N ILE A 114 2.45 -2.08 7.25
CA ILE A 114 2.13 -0.77 7.83
C ILE A 114 1.06 -0.91 8.91
N PHE A 115 -0.08 -1.51 8.59
CA PHE A 115 -1.30 -1.35 9.38
C PHE A 115 -1.62 -2.49 10.35
N ARG A 116 -1.12 -3.72 10.13
CA ARG A 116 -1.35 -4.81 11.10
C ARG A 116 -0.77 -4.49 12.47
N PRO A 117 0.49 -4.01 12.61
CA PRO A 117 1.02 -3.64 13.92
C PRO A 117 0.24 -2.47 14.56
N LEU A 118 -0.29 -1.56 13.74
CA LEU A 118 -1.11 -0.45 14.22
C LEU A 118 -2.44 -0.94 14.79
N GLY A 119 -3.13 -1.84 14.09
CA GLY A 119 -4.35 -2.50 14.59
C GLY A 119 -4.10 -3.31 15.86
N GLN A 120 -2.99 -4.07 15.93
CA GLN A 120 -2.58 -4.79 17.14
C GLN A 120 -2.35 -3.83 18.32
N PHE A 121 -1.69 -2.70 18.06
CA PHE A 121 -1.43 -1.68 19.08
C PHE A 121 -2.72 -1.00 19.56
N ALA A 122 -3.66 -0.73 18.65
CA ALA A 122 -4.95 -0.10 18.95
C ALA A 122 -5.92 -1.04 19.70
N SER A 123 -5.64 -2.34 19.73
CA SER A 123 -6.47 -3.32 20.44
C SER A 123 -6.47 -3.10 21.95
N ARG A 124 -7.61 -3.39 22.61
CA ARG A 124 -7.78 -3.21 24.06
C ARG A 124 -6.78 -4.03 24.90
N GLU A 125 -6.32 -5.16 24.37
CA GLU A 125 -5.39 -6.08 25.05
C GLU A 125 -4.05 -5.40 25.38
N MET A 126 -3.58 -4.50 24.52
CA MET A 126 -2.31 -3.82 24.71
C MET A 126 -2.26 -2.97 25.98
N PHE A 127 -3.40 -2.40 26.37
CA PHE A 127 -3.52 -1.51 27.52
C PHE A 127 -4.12 -2.20 28.75
N ALA A 128 -4.37 -3.51 28.70
CA ALA A 128 -4.98 -4.25 29.79
C ALA A 128 -4.10 -4.25 31.07
N PRO A 129 -4.59 -3.68 32.19
CA PRO A 129 -3.83 -3.58 33.44
C PRO A 129 -3.47 -4.95 34.04
N THR A 130 -4.33 -5.94 33.84
CA THR A 130 -4.16 -7.32 34.32
C THR A 130 -2.92 -7.99 33.73
N ALA A 131 -2.49 -7.57 32.54
CA ALA A 131 -1.34 -8.11 31.83
C ALA A 131 -0.03 -7.32 32.09
N LEU A 132 -0.02 -6.35 33.01
CA LEU A 132 1.17 -5.51 33.27
C LEU A 132 2.34 -6.27 33.93
N LYS A 133 2.04 -7.26 34.77
CA LYS A 133 3.06 -8.10 35.45
C LYS A 133 3.40 -9.38 34.69
N ASP A 134 2.65 -9.72 33.64
CA ASP A 134 2.92 -10.91 32.82
C ASP A 134 4.08 -10.66 31.85
N ARG A 135 5.14 -11.48 31.98
CA ARG A 135 6.32 -11.42 31.10
C ARG A 135 5.97 -11.68 29.64
N ARG A 136 5.01 -12.56 29.34
CA ARG A 136 4.60 -12.86 27.96
C ARG A 136 3.95 -11.64 27.33
N ALA A 137 2.99 -11.04 28.02
CA ALA A 137 2.36 -9.79 27.58
C ALA A 137 3.37 -8.64 27.43
N GLN A 138 4.32 -8.48 28.35
CA GLN A 138 5.39 -7.48 28.21
C GLN A 138 6.25 -7.72 26.95
N GLY A 139 6.61 -8.97 26.67
CA GLY A 139 7.34 -9.35 25.46
C GLY A 139 6.55 -9.05 24.20
N GLN A 140 5.24 -9.35 24.19
CA GLN A 140 4.34 -9.02 23.08
C GLN A 140 4.25 -7.52 22.85
N ARG A 141 4.08 -6.70 23.90
CA ARG A 141 4.05 -5.23 23.79
C ARG A 141 5.31 -4.67 23.17
N ARG A 142 6.48 -5.10 23.65
CA ARG A 142 7.78 -4.68 23.09
C ARG A 142 7.91 -5.05 21.61
N ARG A 143 7.46 -6.25 21.23
CA ARG A 143 7.46 -6.69 19.82
C ARG A 143 6.51 -5.84 18.96
N VAL A 144 5.31 -5.52 19.44
CA VAL A 144 4.35 -4.69 18.69
C VAL A 144 4.89 -3.27 18.53
N ILE A 145 5.45 -2.68 19.59
CA ILE A 145 6.10 -1.36 19.54
C ILE A 145 7.25 -1.36 18.52
N GLY A 146 8.15 -2.35 18.57
CA GLY A 146 9.24 -2.47 17.60
C GLY A 146 8.76 -2.66 16.16
N LYS A 147 7.69 -3.45 15.96
CA LYS A 147 7.07 -3.60 14.64
C LYS A 147 6.48 -2.27 14.14
N LEU A 148 5.87 -1.47 15.00
CA LEU A 148 5.33 -0.17 14.62
C LEU A 148 6.41 0.83 14.19
N GLN A 149 7.61 0.77 14.77
CA GLN A 149 8.74 1.57 14.30
C GLN A 149 9.13 1.19 12.86
N VAL A 150 9.14 -0.11 12.54
CA VAL A 150 9.34 -0.59 11.17
C VAL A 150 8.18 -0.18 10.26
N SER A 151 6.94 -0.29 10.72
CA SER A 151 5.75 0.17 9.99
C SER A 151 5.83 1.66 9.66
N ALA A 152 6.39 2.49 10.54
CA ALA A 152 6.55 3.91 10.31
C ALA A 152 7.55 4.20 9.19
N GLN A 153 8.65 3.45 9.13
CA GLN A 153 9.62 3.55 8.03
C GLN A 153 9.00 3.10 6.69
N ALA A 154 8.23 2.01 6.70
CA ALA A 154 7.52 1.53 5.51
C ALA A 154 6.46 2.53 5.03
N ALA A 155 5.76 3.20 5.95
CA ALA A 155 4.79 4.25 5.62
C ALA A 155 5.46 5.48 5.00
N GLU A 156 6.58 5.94 5.57
CA GLU A 156 7.35 7.06 5.02
C GLU A 156 7.81 6.82 3.57
N ARG A 157 8.22 5.59 3.27
CA ARG A 157 8.74 5.19 1.96
C ARG A 157 7.68 4.67 0.98
N TYR A 158 6.41 4.70 1.36
CA TYR A 158 5.34 4.00 0.62
C TYR A 158 5.36 4.25 -0.89
N LEU A 159 5.36 5.53 -1.30
CA LEU A 159 5.30 5.92 -2.71
C LEU A 159 6.59 5.58 -3.48
N GLU A 160 7.74 5.63 -2.81
CA GLU A 160 9.04 5.28 -3.39
C GLU A 160 9.14 3.77 -3.64
N ASP A 161 8.73 2.97 -2.65
CA ASP A 161 8.68 1.52 -2.75
C ASP A 161 7.68 1.08 -3.85
N LEU A 162 6.51 1.72 -3.93
CA LEU A 162 5.53 1.46 -4.99
C LEU A 162 6.10 1.75 -6.39
N ARG A 163 6.74 2.91 -6.59
CA ARG A 163 7.40 3.25 -7.86
C ARG A 163 8.48 2.24 -8.23
N THR A 164 9.25 1.79 -7.24
CA THR A 164 10.28 0.77 -7.44
C THR A 164 9.68 -0.57 -7.83
N ASP A 165 8.61 -1.01 -7.17
CA ASP A 165 7.90 -2.23 -7.50
C ASP A 165 7.31 -2.18 -8.92
N ILE A 166 6.62 -1.10 -9.28
CA ILE A 166 6.08 -0.90 -10.64
C ILE A 166 7.20 -1.02 -11.67
N ARG A 167 8.30 -0.27 -11.50
CA ARG A 167 9.44 -0.32 -12.41
C ARG A 167 10.00 -1.74 -12.53
N ASN A 168 10.20 -2.43 -11.41
CA ASN A 168 10.77 -3.78 -11.42
C ASN A 168 9.85 -4.78 -12.11
N GLN A 169 8.53 -4.74 -11.85
CA GLN A 169 7.58 -5.65 -12.47
C GLN A 169 7.39 -5.37 -13.97
N VAL A 170 7.32 -4.10 -14.38
CA VAL A 170 7.20 -3.73 -15.80
C VAL A 170 8.46 -4.11 -16.59
N ASN A 171 9.65 -3.96 -15.99
CA ASN A 171 10.92 -4.25 -16.67
C ASN A 171 11.20 -5.74 -16.80
N SER A 172 10.88 -6.51 -15.76
CA SER A 172 11.07 -7.96 -15.76
C SER A 172 9.92 -8.71 -16.43
N GLY A 173 8.79 -8.04 -16.65
CA GLY A 173 7.63 -8.61 -17.32
C GLY A 173 7.85 -8.88 -18.81
N GLY A 174 7.09 -9.83 -19.34
CA GLY A 174 7.08 -10.25 -20.75
C GLY A 174 6.48 -9.23 -21.72
N LEU A 175 6.61 -7.93 -21.44
CA LEU A 175 6.15 -6.83 -22.28
C LEU A 175 7.25 -6.40 -23.26
N SER A 176 6.89 -6.03 -24.48
CA SER A 176 7.81 -5.39 -25.43
C SER A 176 8.31 -4.03 -24.92
N PRO A 177 9.45 -3.52 -25.43
CA PRO A 177 9.97 -2.21 -25.05
C PRO A 177 8.95 -1.07 -25.23
N GLU A 178 8.19 -1.09 -26.32
CA GLU A 178 7.17 -0.10 -26.63
C GLU A 178 6.01 -0.16 -25.63
N SER A 179 5.58 -1.36 -25.24
CA SER A 179 4.54 -1.56 -24.23
C SER A 179 5.01 -1.13 -22.85
N ARG A 180 6.27 -1.40 -22.49
CA ARG A 180 6.85 -0.95 -21.21
C ARG A 180 6.83 0.57 -21.10
N GLU A 181 7.21 1.26 -22.17
CA GLU A 181 7.22 2.71 -22.20
C GLU A 181 5.80 3.29 -22.10
N LYS A 182 4.86 2.75 -22.89
CA LYS A 182 3.45 3.16 -22.82
C LYS A 182 2.86 2.91 -21.43
N VAL A 183 3.12 1.75 -20.83
CA VAL A 183 2.66 1.39 -19.47
C VAL A 183 3.20 2.38 -18.43
N ARG A 184 4.49 2.72 -18.46
CA ARG A 184 5.08 3.68 -17.51
C ARG A 184 4.43 5.04 -17.65
N SER A 185 4.35 5.56 -18.88
CA SER A 185 3.73 6.86 -19.16
C SER A 185 2.27 6.90 -18.70
N GLU A 186 1.51 5.83 -18.93
CA GLU A 186 0.10 5.75 -18.53
C GLU A 186 -0.07 5.67 -17.02
N ILE A 187 0.74 4.86 -16.33
CA ILE A 187 0.72 4.76 -14.86
C ILE A 187 1.08 6.10 -14.22
N ASP A 188 2.10 6.79 -14.73
CA ASP A 188 2.50 8.09 -14.22
C ASP A 188 1.37 9.11 -14.44
N ALA A 189 0.95 9.30 -15.70
CA ALA A 189 0.00 10.34 -16.07
C ALA A 189 -1.43 10.12 -15.54
N GLN A 190 -1.89 8.87 -15.40
CA GLN A 190 -3.24 8.57 -14.92
C GLN A 190 -3.32 8.28 -13.43
N VAL A 191 -2.19 7.96 -12.79
CA VAL A 191 -2.19 7.51 -11.40
C VAL A 191 -1.18 8.30 -10.59
N LEU A 192 0.12 8.08 -10.79
CA LEU A 192 1.13 8.54 -9.83
C LEU A 192 1.28 10.05 -9.77
N ASP A 193 1.00 10.78 -10.85
CA ASP A 193 1.07 12.25 -10.88
C ASP A 193 -0.03 12.93 -10.04
N TYR A 194 -1.11 12.21 -9.73
CA TYR A 194 -2.16 12.68 -8.82
C TYR A 194 -1.81 12.47 -7.35
N TYR A 195 -0.67 11.86 -7.02
CA TYR A 195 -0.32 11.53 -5.64
C TYR A 195 1.07 11.99 -5.24
N ARG A 196 1.16 12.53 -4.02
CA ARG A 196 2.43 12.82 -3.36
C ARG A 196 2.50 12.19 -1.98
N ARG A 197 3.73 12.05 -1.49
CA ARG A 197 3.99 11.79 -0.07
C ARG A 197 3.25 12.82 0.78
N GLY A 198 2.50 12.34 1.78
CA GLY A 198 1.82 13.20 2.74
C GLY A 198 2.74 13.66 3.87
N ASN A 199 2.14 14.24 4.91
CA ASN A 199 2.85 14.81 6.05
C ASN A 199 3.20 13.79 7.14
N PHE A 200 3.11 12.49 6.85
CA PHE A 200 3.48 11.41 7.77
C PHE A 200 4.89 11.60 8.31
N SER A 201 5.00 11.61 9.64
CA SER A 201 6.26 11.78 10.38
C SER A 201 6.58 10.54 11.23
N PRO A 202 7.55 9.70 10.81
CA PRO A 202 8.03 8.59 11.65
C PRO A 202 8.59 9.06 12.99
N ARG A 203 9.16 10.28 13.03
CA ARG A 203 9.69 10.86 14.27
C ARG A 203 8.59 11.07 15.30
N GLN A 204 7.41 11.54 14.89
CA GLN A 204 6.26 11.72 15.79
C GLN A 204 5.73 10.37 16.29
N VAL A 205 5.63 9.38 15.41
CA VAL A 205 5.27 8.00 15.79
C VAL A 205 6.24 7.47 16.83
N ASN A 206 7.56 7.55 16.55
CA ASN A 206 8.60 7.04 17.44
C ASN A 206 8.60 7.74 18.79
N ALA A 207 8.45 9.07 18.84
CA ALA A 207 8.39 9.82 20.09
C ALA A 207 7.21 9.38 20.98
N HIS A 208 6.04 9.10 20.39
CA HIS A 208 4.90 8.56 21.13
C HIS A 208 5.18 7.14 21.62
N LEU A 209 5.71 6.27 20.76
CA LEU A 209 6.05 4.89 21.11
C LEU A 209 7.13 4.78 22.19
N GLU A 210 8.10 5.70 22.21
CA GLU A 210 9.11 5.79 23.27
C GLU A 210 8.48 6.13 24.62
N ARG A 211 7.53 7.07 24.66
CA ARG A 211 6.76 7.36 25.89
C ARG A 211 6.01 6.13 26.39
N VAL A 212 5.32 5.43 25.49
CA VAL A 212 4.59 4.20 25.81
C VAL A 212 5.53 3.09 26.28
N ALA A 213 6.66 2.89 25.60
CA ALA A 213 7.68 1.92 25.99
C ALA A 213 8.24 2.24 27.37
N ARG A 214 8.54 3.52 27.65
CA ARG A 214 9.07 3.98 28.94
C ARG A 214 8.06 3.77 30.06
N TYR A 215 6.79 4.03 29.83
CA TYR A 215 5.71 3.77 30.78
C TYR A 215 5.69 2.29 31.20
N TYR A 216 5.67 1.36 30.24
CA TYR A 216 5.68 -0.07 30.54
C TYR A 216 7.01 -0.55 31.15
N GLN A 217 8.14 0.04 30.74
CA GLN A 217 9.44 -0.27 31.31
C GLN A 217 9.50 0.09 32.80
N LEU A 218 9.03 1.28 33.19
CA LEU A 218 9.02 1.69 34.60
C LEU A 218 8.16 0.77 35.47
N LEU A 219 7.01 0.32 34.96
CA LEU A 219 6.15 -0.65 35.66
C LEU A 219 6.79 -2.04 35.73
N ALA A 220 7.59 -2.44 34.75
CA ALA A 220 8.29 -3.72 34.77
C ALA A 220 9.49 -3.72 35.73
N GLU A 221 10.22 -2.60 35.80
CA GLU A 221 11.42 -2.43 36.63
C GLU A 221 11.09 -2.23 38.12
N ASN A 222 9.87 -1.79 38.44
CA ASN A 222 9.45 -1.51 39.82
C ASN A 222 8.28 -2.39 40.30
N PRO A 223 8.38 -3.74 40.24
CA PRO A 223 7.24 -4.64 40.48
C PRO A 223 6.72 -4.63 41.92
N ARG A 224 7.54 -4.17 42.88
CA ARG A 224 7.19 -3.98 44.30
C ARG A 224 6.63 -2.58 44.61
N GLY A 225 6.81 -1.62 43.70
CA GLY A 225 6.36 -0.23 43.88
C GLY A 225 4.86 -0.02 43.69
N TYR A 226 4.15 -1.04 43.17
CA TYR A 226 2.70 -0.99 42.94
C TYR A 226 2.03 -2.37 43.02
N THR A 227 0.72 -2.33 43.17
CA THR A 227 -0.18 -3.48 43.02
C THR A 227 -1.35 -3.14 42.10
N LEU A 228 -2.07 -4.16 41.64
CA LEU A 228 -3.32 -4.01 40.90
C LEU A 228 -4.48 -4.24 41.87
N ARG A 229 -5.37 -3.26 42.05
CA ARG A 229 -6.60 -3.37 42.85
C ARG A 229 -7.79 -3.00 41.98
N GLY A 230 -8.72 -3.94 41.79
CA GLY A 230 -9.93 -3.70 40.99
C GLY A 230 -9.66 -3.30 39.53
N GLY A 231 -8.52 -3.70 38.95
CA GLY A 231 -8.09 -3.30 37.60
C GLY A 231 -7.36 -1.96 37.53
N SER A 232 -7.19 -1.24 38.64
CA SER A 232 -6.43 0.01 38.70
C SER A 232 -5.07 -0.19 39.36
N LEU A 233 -4.09 0.65 38.97
CA LEU A 233 -2.77 0.67 39.57
C LEU A 233 -2.80 1.42 40.91
N TYR A 234 -2.36 0.75 41.98
CA TYR A 234 -2.14 1.35 43.29
C TYR A 234 -0.65 1.38 43.60
N PHE A 235 -0.11 2.57 43.88
CA PHE A 235 1.32 2.78 44.10
C PHE A 235 1.64 2.92 45.59
N TYR A 236 2.64 2.16 46.06
CA TYR A 236 3.22 2.32 47.39
C TYR A 236 4.32 3.40 47.39
N ASP A 237 4.99 3.58 46.25
CA ASP A 237 6.02 4.59 46.03
C ASP A 237 5.41 5.85 45.38
N LYS A 238 5.44 6.98 46.09
CA LYS A 238 4.93 8.28 45.63
C LYS A 238 5.70 8.84 44.42
N ASN A 239 7.00 8.60 44.34
CA ASN A 239 7.84 9.08 43.23
C ASN A 239 7.57 8.28 41.97
N LEU A 240 7.42 6.95 42.10
CA LEU A 240 7.00 6.09 40.99
C LEU A 240 5.62 6.51 40.47
N ARG A 241 4.66 6.73 41.37
CA ARG A 241 3.32 7.21 41.02
C ARG A 241 3.38 8.48 40.17
N ARG A 242 4.08 9.52 40.64
CA ARG A 242 4.19 10.79 39.91
C ARG A 242 4.74 10.59 38.49
N LYS A 243 5.83 9.82 38.36
CA LYS A 243 6.44 9.53 37.05
C LYS A 243 5.49 8.81 36.09
N ILE A 244 4.72 7.85 36.60
CA ILE A 244 3.71 7.12 35.81
C ILE A 244 2.55 8.05 35.44
N ASP A 245 2.02 8.84 36.37
CA ASP A 245 0.90 9.76 36.14
C ASP A 245 1.29 10.82 35.09
N ASP A 246 2.50 11.38 35.17
CA ASP A 246 3.03 12.33 34.18
C ASP A 246 3.17 11.70 32.78
N LEU A 247 3.75 10.49 32.70
CA LEU A 247 3.89 9.76 31.44
C LEU A 247 2.54 9.36 30.85
N ASN A 248 1.61 8.88 31.67
CA ASN A 248 0.27 8.49 31.23
C ASN A 248 -0.47 9.70 30.67
N SER A 249 -0.37 10.86 31.33
CA SER A 249 -0.96 12.11 30.85
C SER A 249 -0.37 12.51 29.49
N ALA A 250 0.96 12.45 29.33
CA ALA A 250 1.62 12.75 28.05
C ALA A 250 1.28 11.74 26.93
N ILE A 251 1.09 10.46 27.27
CA ILE A 251 0.63 9.43 26.33
C ILE A 251 -0.78 9.75 25.85
N LEU A 252 -1.72 9.99 26.77
CA LEU A 252 -3.12 10.26 26.44
C LEU A 252 -3.27 11.55 25.61
N GLN A 253 -2.52 12.61 25.95
CA GLN A 253 -2.51 13.86 25.18
C GLN A 253 -1.99 13.65 23.75
N GLY A 254 -0.92 12.88 23.57
CA GLY A 254 -0.31 12.64 22.25
C GLY A 254 -0.95 11.51 21.45
N GLU A 255 -2.01 10.87 21.95
CA GLU A 255 -2.58 9.67 21.34
C GLU A 255 -3.39 9.99 20.07
N ALA A 256 -4.17 11.08 20.10
CA ALA A 256 -4.93 11.52 18.94
C ALA A 256 -4.00 11.89 17.77
N GLU A 257 -2.93 12.64 18.05
CA GLU A 257 -1.90 12.99 17.06
C GLU A 257 -1.18 11.75 16.51
N PHE A 258 -0.90 10.75 17.36
CA PHE A 258 -0.30 9.49 16.93
C PHE A 258 -1.16 8.80 15.88
N TYR A 259 -2.46 8.63 16.11
CA TYR A 259 -3.36 8.00 15.14
C TYR A 259 -3.61 8.89 13.91
N ALA A 260 -3.75 10.20 14.10
CA ALA A 260 -3.93 11.17 13.01
C ALA A 260 -2.74 11.19 12.06
N ASN A 261 -1.51 10.98 12.54
CA ASN A 261 -0.32 10.92 11.70
C ASN A 261 -0.40 9.77 10.68
N TRP A 262 -0.95 8.61 11.04
CA TRP A 262 -1.15 7.48 10.09
C TRP A 262 -2.16 7.76 8.99
N GLN A 263 -2.96 8.83 9.11
CA GLN A 263 -3.90 9.27 8.06
C GLN A 263 -3.20 10.11 6.98
N GLN A 264 -1.91 10.42 7.17
CA GLN A 264 -1.16 11.39 6.36
C GLN A 264 -0.06 10.73 5.52
N ILE A 265 -0.16 9.43 5.24
CA ILE A 265 0.85 8.67 4.48
C ILE A 265 0.94 9.19 3.05
N LEU A 266 -0.21 9.27 2.37
CA LEU A 266 -0.30 9.69 0.98
C LEU A 266 -1.39 10.76 0.83
N GLN A 267 -1.14 11.74 -0.03
CA GLN A 267 -2.08 12.82 -0.34
C GLN A 267 -2.38 12.84 -1.83
N HIS A 268 -3.66 13.02 -2.17
CA HIS A 268 -4.08 13.33 -3.53
C HIS A 268 -3.77 14.81 -3.83
N GLN A 269 -3.09 15.07 -4.93
CA GLN A 269 -2.83 16.41 -5.44
C GLN A 269 -3.96 16.79 -6.40
N GLN A 270 -4.64 17.90 -6.13
CA GLN A 270 -5.43 18.52 -7.19
C GLN A 270 -4.45 19.07 -8.23
N VAL A 271 -4.47 18.48 -9.43
CA VAL A 271 -3.81 19.07 -10.59
C VAL A 271 -4.49 20.42 -10.83
N ARG A 272 -3.75 21.51 -10.67
CA ARG A 272 -4.23 22.83 -11.11
C ARG A 272 -4.30 22.78 -12.63
N ILE A 273 -5.51 22.65 -13.17
CA ILE A 273 -5.82 22.88 -14.58
C ILE A 273 -5.81 24.39 -14.82
#